data_AF-A0A9P0Z9Y5-F1
#
_entry.id   AF-A0A9P0Z9Y5-F1
#
_cell.length_a   1.000
_cell.length_b   1.000
_cell.length_c   1.000
_cell.angle_alpha   90.00
_cell.angle_beta   90.00
_cell.angle_gamma   90.00
#
_symmetry.space_group_name_H-M   'P 1'
#
loop_
_entity.id
_entity.type
_entity.pdbx_description
1 polymer ?
#
loop_
_entity_poly.entity_id
_entity_poly.type
_entity_poly.pdbx_seq_one_letter_code
_entity_poly.pdbx_strand_id
1 'polypeptide(L)'
;MGKESEIETPSSDIAIPDEWSDAAETIAHNSVSLPPPVSLICGPKNCGKTTFSRHLLNVLLKRYKKVAYLDTDVGQSEFTPPGFLSLTIIDKISADLTIPCLKTPDRCYFFGDISSKRDPKLYLSYIFALYDHYREKYCMHNNSSSASNGEMPVVINTPGWVKGIGYELLVDILKYTSPSHVVKICISAQSKNLPEGEFWLDEGEAPLTNLIEINSARQDSLQRSILVGKDAPFFRDLRIIAYFRQCFPSDANITTTKELARTLAAHPPYQISISSITIKHLHCQVPKSEVFYSLNATIVGLAVSSVDSEDMPHCVGLGIVRGIDTSRQVLYMITPVPRDSLEMVNLLLQGFIQIPTPLLQVQGCISPYMSANALPAC
;
A
#
# COMPACT_ATOMS: atom_id res chain seq x y z
N MET A 1 46.73 17.17 3.13
CA MET A 1 46.26 16.29 2.04
C MET A 1 44.80 16.00 2.30
N GLY A 2 43.95 16.54 1.42
CA GLY A 2 42.49 16.61 1.60
C GLY A 2 41.83 15.24 1.51
N LYS A 3 40.78 15.07 2.31
CA LYS A 3 39.78 14.02 2.13
C LYS A 3 38.82 14.50 1.05
N GLU A 4 38.85 13.87 -0.11
CA GLU A 4 37.83 14.04 -1.13
C GLU A 4 36.50 13.55 -0.56
N SER A 5 35.55 14.48 -0.55
CA SER A 5 34.13 14.22 -0.38
C SER A 5 33.66 13.29 -1.49
N GLU A 6 33.20 12.09 -1.16
CA GLU A 6 32.39 11.28 -2.06
C GLU A 6 31.09 12.04 -2.32
N ILE A 7 31.06 12.67 -3.49
CA ILE A 7 29.92 13.36 -4.07
C ILE A 7 28.80 12.32 -4.25
N GLU A 8 27.67 12.57 -3.58
CA GLU A 8 26.41 11.88 -3.85
C GLU A 8 26.13 11.90 -5.36
N THR A 9 26.08 10.72 -5.97
CA THR A 9 25.71 10.59 -7.38
C THR A 9 24.25 10.99 -7.57
N PRO A 10 23.93 11.80 -8.60
CA PRO A 10 22.57 12.27 -8.83
C PRO A 10 21.63 11.12 -9.18
N SER A 11 20.36 11.28 -8.84
CA SER A 11 19.26 10.34 -9.09
C SER A 11 19.34 9.72 -10.48
N SER A 12 19.25 8.38 -10.58
CA SER A 12 19.02 7.74 -11.86
C SER A 12 17.64 8.17 -12.37
N ASP A 13 17.60 9.08 -13.34
CA ASP A 13 16.35 9.47 -14.01
C ASP A 13 15.60 8.20 -14.45
N ILE A 14 14.32 8.11 -14.06
CA ILE A 14 13.45 7.04 -14.57
C ILE A 14 13.16 7.39 -16.03
N ALA A 15 13.89 6.77 -16.96
CA ALA A 15 13.56 6.84 -18.37
C ALA A 15 12.28 6.02 -18.63
N ILE A 16 11.23 6.69 -19.13
CA ILE A 16 10.01 6.04 -19.61
C ILE A 16 10.20 5.75 -21.10
N PRO A 17 10.20 4.48 -21.54
CA PRO A 17 10.30 4.14 -22.95
C PRO A 17 9.10 4.64 -23.77
N ASP A 18 9.29 4.82 -25.07
CA ASP A 18 8.21 5.17 -26.00
C ASP A 18 7.08 4.12 -25.96
N GLU A 19 7.42 2.83 -25.90
CA GLU A 19 6.46 1.72 -25.77
C GLU A 19 5.53 1.88 -24.54
N TRP A 20 6.06 2.39 -23.42
CA TRP A 20 5.26 2.64 -22.22
C TRP A 20 4.37 3.88 -22.38
N SER A 21 4.89 4.91 -23.05
CA SER A 21 4.14 6.14 -23.34
C SER A 21 2.98 5.84 -24.29
N ASP A 22 3.25 5.11 -25.37
CA ASP A 22 2.25 4.69 -26.36
C ASP A 22 1.17 3.82 -25.72
N ALA A 23 1.55 2.87 -24.85
CA ALA A 23 0.59 2.06 -24.09
C ALA A 23 -0.29 2.92 -23.17
N ALA A 24 0.29 3.89 -22.46
CA ALA A 24 -0.46 4.76 -21.56
C ALA A 24 -1.41 5.71 -22.31
N GLU A 25 -0.96 6.30 -23.42
CA GLU A 25 -1.79 7.15 -24.28
C GLU A 25 -2.91 6.33 -24.94
N THR A 26 -2.61 5.11 -25.38
CA THR A 26 -3.60 4.14 -25.90
C THR A 26 -4.72 3.90 -24.90
N ILE A 27 -4.39 3.66 -23.63
CA ILE A 27 -5.39 3.46 -22.56
C ILE A 27 -6.21 4.73 -22.32
N ALA A 28 -5.56 5.89 -22.28
CA ALA A 28 -6.21 7.17 -22.00
C ALA A 28 -7.12 7.64 -23.15
N HIS A 29 -6.85 7.21 -24.40
CA HIS A 29 -7.52 7.71 -25.60
C HIS A 29 -8.40 6.68 -26.33
N ASN A 30 -8.20 5.36 -26.17
CA ASN A 30 -9.09 4.36 -26.79
C ASN A 30 -10.53 4.44 -26.30
N SER A 31 -10.75 4.97 -25.09
CA SER A 31 -12.08 5.25 -24.54
C SER A 31 -12.57 6.65 -24.97
N VAL A 32 -12.81 6.83 -26.27
CA VAL A 32 -13.47 8.06 -26.78
C VAL A 32 -14.95 8.12 -26.35
N SER A 33 -15.53 7.01 -25.90
CA SER A 33 -16.88 6.90 -25.34
C SER A 33 -16.85 6.15 -24.00
N LEU A 34 -17.70 6.59 -23.06
CA LEU A 34 -18.01 5.92 -21.79
C LEU A 34 -18.08 4.38 -21.94
N PRO A 35 -17.61 3.59 -20.95
CA PRO A 35 -17.11 4.00 -19.63
C PRO A 35 -15.59 4.32 -19.59
N PRO A 36 -15.10 5.03 -18.55
CA PRO A 36 -13.67 5.26 -18.31
C PRO A 36 -12.88 3.96 -18.16
N PRO A 37 -11.56 4.01 -18.41
CA PRO A 37 -10.73 2.83 -18.35
C PRO A 37 -10.63 2.26 -16.93
N VAL A 38 -10.86 0.95 -16.85
CA VAL A 38 -10.42 0.07 -15.76
C VAL A 38 -9.16 -0.63 -16.27
N SER A 39 -8.00 -0.26 -15.73
CA SER A 39 -6.68 -0.70 -16.21
C SER A 39 -5.98 -1.53 -15.16
N LEU A 40 -5.73 -2.81 -15.44
CA LEU A 40 -5.02 -3.72 -14.54
C LEU A 40 -3.59 -3.97 -15.05
N ILE A 41 -2.60 -3.75 -14.20
CA ILE A 41 -1.18 -3.87 -14.53
C ILE A 41 -0.62 -5.13 -13.87
N CYS A 42 -0.09 -6.07 -14.68
CA CYS A 42 0.43 -7.35 -14.22
C CYS A 42 1.79 -7.71 -14.86
N GLY A 43 2.48 -8.70 -14.27
CA GLY A 43 3.83 -9.11 -14.67
C GLY A 43 4.73 -9.50 -13.48
N PRO A 44 5.94 -10.02 -13.73
CA PRO A 44 6.81 -10.55 -12.68
C PRO A 44 7.35 -9.48 -11.71
N LYS A 45 7.96 -9.93 -10.61
CA LYS A 45 8.63 -9.02 -9.66
C LYS A 45 9.67 -8.16 -10.38
N ASN A 46 9.76 -6.89 -9.98
CA ASN A 46 10.75 -5.92 -10.45
C ASN A 46 10.73 -5.59 -11.96
N CYS A 47 9.68 -5.94 -12.71
CA CYS A 47 9.55 -5.55 -14.12
C CYS A 47 9.11 -4.08 -14.34
N GLY A 48 8.78 -3.37 -13.27
CA GLY A 48 8.44 -1.94 -13.33
C GLY A 48 6.95 -1.59 -13.26
N LYS A 49 6.07 -2.54 -12.87
CA LYS A 49 4.61 -2.33 -12.70
C LYS A 49 4.26 -1.02 -12.00
N THR A 50 4.72 -0.80 -10.78
CA THR A 50 4.40 0.43 -10.02
C THR A 50 4.87 1.70 -10.74
N THR A 51 6.02 1.65 -11.42
CA THR A 51 6.52 2.78 -12.21
C THR A 51 5.60 3.07 -13.39
N PHE A 52 5.20 2.04 -14.14
CA PHE A 52 4.23 2.18 -15.23
C PHE A 52 2.88 2.67 -14.69
N SER A 53 2.38 2.12 -13.58
CA SER A 53 1.12 2.54 -12.95
C SER A 53 1.15 4.03 -12.59
N ARG A 54 2.27 4.55 -12.06
CA ARG A 54 2.44 5.99 -11.79
C ARG A 54 2.49 6.83 -13.07
N HIS A 55 3.15 6.34 -14.13
CA HIS A 55 3.18 7.01 -15.42
C HIS A 55 1.77 7.08 -16.03
N LEU A 56 1.05 5.96 -16.09
CA LEU A 56 -0.33 5.88 -16.55
C LEU A 56 -1.25 6.80 -15.73
N LEU A 57 -1.10 6.82 -14.41
CA LEU A 57 -1.83 7.73 -13.52
C LEU A 57 -1.65 9.19 -13.94
N ASN A 58 -0.41 9.62 -14.21
CA ASN A 58 -0.11 10.97 -14.66
C ASN A 58 -0.71 11.27 -16.04
N VAL A 59 -0.69 10.32 -16.98
CA VAL A 59 -1.32 10.47 -18.29
C VAL A 59 -2.83 10.61 -18.16
N LEU A 60 -3.49 9.74 -17.38
CA LEU A 60 -4.92 9.81 -17.10
C LEU A 60 -5.31 11.14 -16.43
N LEU A 61 -4.51 11.64 -15.48
CA LEU A 61 -4.78 12.92 -14.79
C LEU A 61 -4.72 14.16 -15.70
N LYS A 62 -4.11 14.07 -16.90
CA LYS A 62 -4.22 15.13 -17.92
C LYS A 62 -5.63 15.22 -18.52
N ARG A 63 -6.39 14.12 -18.49
CA ARG A 63 -7.72 13.99 -19.11
C ARG A 63 -8.86 13.94 -18.08
N TYR A 64 -8.60 13.35 -16.91
CA TYR A 64 -9.57 13.15 -15.84
C TYR A 64 -9.17 13.98 -14.61
N LYS A 65 -10.15 14.63 -13.98
CA LYS A 65 -9.92 15.41 -12.75
C LYS A 65 -9.41 14.56 -11.59
N LYS A 66 -9.85 13.30 -11.54
CA LYS A 66 -9.49 12.33 -10.52
C LYS A 66 -9.31 10.97 -11.15
N VAL A 67 -8.42 10.17 -10.59
CA VAL A 67 -8.17 8.77 -10.96
C VAL A 67 -8.11 7.95 -9.68
N ALA A 68 -8.82 6.82 -9.65
CA ALA A 68 -8.69 5.86 -8.57
C ALA A 68 -7.42 5.01 -8.77
N TYR A 69 -6.73 4.71 -7.67
CA TYR A 69 -5.62 3.78 -7.63
C TYR A 69 -5.95 2.67 -6.64
N LEU A 70 -6.20 1.47 -7.15
CA LEU A 70 -6.42 0.27 -6.35
C LEU A 70 -5.11 -0.49 -6.25
N ASP A 71 -4.50 -0.46 -5.09
CA ASP A 71 -3.27 -1.18 -4.83
C ASP A 71 -3.54 -2.52 -4.14
N THR A 72 -3.10 -3.59 -4.79
CA THR A 72 -3.26 -4.95 -4.28
C THR A 72 -1.96 -5.58 -3.76
N ASP A 73 -0.81 -4.88 -3.84
CA ASP A 73 0.47 -5.41 -3.35
C ASP A 73 0.68 -5.09 -1.86
N VAL A 74 0.43 -6.07 -0.99
CA VAL A 74 0.68 -5.95 0.47
C VAL A 74 2.17 -5.86 0.85
N GLY A 75 3.08 -6.29 -0.04
CA GLY A 75 4.51 -6.35 0.25
C GLY A 75 5.28 -5.10 -0.18
N GLN A 76 4.87 -4.48 -1.29
CA GLN A 76 5.44 -3.24 -1.83
C GLN A 76 4.33 -2.25 -2.16
N SER A 77 3.49 -1.94 -1.16
CA SER A 77 2.33 -1.08 -1.33
C SER A 77 2.71 0.30 -1.86
N GLU A 78 1.80 0.91 -2.61
CA GLU A 78 1.86 2.26 -3.14
C GLU A 78 0.94 3.18 -2.32
N PHE A 79 1.39 4.39 -2.04
CA PHE A 79 0.71 5.38 -1.18
C PHE A 79 0.50 5.02 0.30
N THR A 80 0.54 3.75 0.69
CA THR A 80 0.39 3.31 2.08
C THR A 80 1.65 2.60 2.60
N PRO A 81 1.76 2.39 3.93
CA PRO A 81 2.72 1.44 4.50
C PRO A 81 2.50 0.01 3.98
N PRO A 82 3.48 -0.91 4.14
CA PRO A 82 3.28 -2.32 3.83
C PRO A 82 2.20 -2.96 4.72
N GLY A 83 1.60 -4.04 4.21
CA GLY A 83 0.52 -4.77 4.86
C GLY A 83 -0.87 -4.21 4.59
N PHE A 84 -1.00 -3.20 3.73
CA PHE A 84 -2.27 -2.63 3.31
C PHE A 84 -2.67 -3.10 1.91
N LEU A 85 -3.98 -3.23 1.72
CA LEU A 85 -4.68 -3.15 0.45
C LEU A 85 -5.47 -1.85 0.46
N SER A 86 -5.41 -1.04 -0.60
CA SER A 86 -5.98 0.30 -0.54
C SER A 86 -6.57 0.79 -1.86
N LEU A 87 -7.63 1.58 -1.74
CA LEU A 87 -8.17 2.41 -2.79
C LEU A 87 -7.84 3.87 -2.46
N THR A 88 -7.05 4.53 -3.29
CA THR A 88 -6.65 5.93 -3.10
C THR A 88 -7.15 6.76 -4.28
N ILE A 89 -7.75 7.92 -4.01
CA ILE A 89 -8.17 8.85 -5.06
C ILE A 89 -7.10 9.90 -5.28
N ILE A 90 -6.65 10.02 -6.52
CA ILE A 90 -5.56 10.90 -6.92
C ILE A 90 -6.13 12.01 -7.80
N ASP A 91 -5.75 13.25 -7.49
CA ASP A 91 -6.24 14.46 -8.16
C ASP A 91 -5.12 15.41 -8.60
N LYS A 92 -3.86 15.02 -8.40
CA LYS A 92 -2.67 15.81 -8.72
C LYS A 92 -1.61 14.94 -9.37
N ILE A 93 -1.05 15.45 -10.45
CA ILE A 93 0.08 14.85 -11.17
C ILE A 93 1.30 14.85 -10.25
N SER A 94 1.94 13.70 -10.12
CA SER A 94 3.19 13.56 -9.38
C SER A 94 4.36 13.82 -10.33
N ALA A 95 5.11 14.91 -10.09
CA ALA A 95 6.28 15.25 -10.91
C ALA A 95 7.42 14.23 -10.71
N ASP A 96 7.52 13.63 -9.53
CA ASP A 96 8.55 12.66 -9.19
C ASP A 96 7.98 11.23 -9.12
N LEU A 97 8.43 10.38 -10.05
CA LEU A 97 8.08 8.96 -10.10
C LEU A 97 8.97 8.09 -9.21
N THR A 98 10.02 8.66 -8.59
CA THR A 98 11.02 7.94 -7.79
C THR A 98 10.66 7.90 -6.31
N ILE A 99 10.13 8.99 -5.76
CA ILE A 99 9.85 9.12 -4.33
C ILE A 99 8.50 8.47 -3.98
N PRO A 100 8.48 7.52 -3.02
CA PRO A 100 7.23 7.05 -2.43
C PRO A 100 6.52 8.19 -1.70
N CYS A 101 5.38 8.66 -2.21
CA CYS A 101 4.53 9.59 -1.48
C CYS A 101 3.49 8.80 -0.68
N LEU A 102 3.30 9.11 0.60
CA LEU A 102 2.21 8.57 1.38
C LEU A 102 0.95 9.43 1.16
N LYS A 103 -0.21 8.79 1.02
CA LYS A 103 -1.50 9.47 0.92
C LYS A 103 -2.52 8.76 1.80
N THR A 104 -3.50 9.50 2.28
CA THR A 104 -4.65 8.92 2.97
C THR A 104 -5.54 8.22 1.94
N PRO A 105 -5.78 6.91 2.06
CA PRO A 105 -6.66 6.20 1.15
C PRO A 105 -8.13 6.58 1.38
N ASP A 106 -8.97 6.45 0.36
CA ASP A 106 -10.43 6.58 0.49
C ASP A 106 -11.03 5.40 1.26
N ARG A 107 -10.46 4.21 1.04
CA ARG A 107 -10.73 3.01 1.83
C ARG A 107 -9.50 2.10 1.81
N CYS A 108 -9.19 1.46 2.94
CA CYS A 108 -8.15 0.45 3.00
C CYS A 108 -8.49 -0.65 4.01
N TYR A 109 -7.86 -1.80 3.81
CA TYR A 109 -7.88 -2.93 4.72
C TYR A 109 -6.46 -3.26 5.14
N PHE A 110 -6.24 -3.45 6.44
CA PHE A 110 -4.96 -3.90 6.95
C PHE A 110 -4.91 -5.42 6.92
N PHE A 111 -4.19 -5.96 5.93
CA PHE A 111 -3.90 -7.38 5.83
C PHE A 111 -2.85 -7.80 6.85
N GLY A 112 -1.91 -6.93 7.22
CA GLY A 112 -0.96 -7.19 8.30
C GLY A 112 0.10 -8.25 8.00
N ASP A 113 0.31 -8.63 6.75
CA ASP A 113 1.46 -9.43 6.30
C ASP A 113 1.98 -8.84 4.97
N ILE A 114 3.25 -9.05 4.66
CA ILE A 114 3.90 -8.64 3.40
C ILE A 114 3.71 -9.66 2.27
N SER A 115 2.93 -10.73 2.52
CA SER A 115 2.67 -11.80 1.58
C SER A 115 1.24 -12.32 1.70
N SER A 116 0.51 -12.36 0.59
CA SER A 116 -0.87 -12.87 0.51
C SER A 116 -1.02 -14.38 0.76
N LYS A 117 0.07 -15.16 0.75
CA LYS A 117 0.04 -16.63 0.94
C LYS A 117 -0.70 -17.12 2.17
N ARG A 118 -0.69 -16.34 3.24
CA ARG A 118 -1.13 -16.81 4.56
C ARG A 118 -2.64 -16.99 4.63
N ASP A 119 -3.37 -16.08 3.98
CA ASP A 119 -4.82 -16.15 3.85
C ASP A 119 -5.24 -15.61 2.47
N PRO A 120 -5.12 -16.44 1.41
CA PRO A 120 -5.48 -16.05 0.05
C PRO A 120 -6.94 -15.64 -0.10
N LYS A 121 -7.85 -16.24 0.69
CA LYS A 121 -9.28 -15.96 0.64
C LYS A 121 -9.58 -14.57 1.20
N LEU A 122 -9.07 -14.25 2.39
CA LEU A 122 -9.23 -12.93 2.98
C LEU A 122 -8.61 -11.83 2.11
N TYR A 123 -7.45 -12.13 1.51
CA TYR A 123 -6.79 -11.23 0.57
C TYR A 123 -7.69 -10.88 -0.63
N LEU A 124 -8.34 -11.87 -1.26
CA LEU A 124 -9.31 -11.61 -2.34
C LEU A 124 -10.52 -10.84 -1.85
N SER A 125 -11.10 -11.23 -0.71
CA SER A 125 -12.27 -10.54 -0.14
C SER A 125 -12.01 -9.05 0.07
N TYR A 126 -10.82 -8.68 0.56
CA TYR A 126 -10.43 -7.26 0.71
C TYR A 126 -10.31 -6.54 -0.63
N ILE A 127 -9.73 -7.16 -1.66
CA ILE A 127 -9.60 -6.54 -2.99
C ILE A 127 -10.99 -6.35 -3.63
N PHE A 128 -11.83 -7.38 -3.54
CA PHE A 128 -13.19 -7.36 -4.08
C PHE A 128 -14.03 -6.29 -3.40
N ALA A 129 -13.99 -6.21 -2.06
CA ALA A 129 -14.67 -5.16 -1.32
C ALA A 129 -14.17 -3.74 -1.65
N LEU A 130 -12.88 -3.56 -1.91
CA LEU A 130 -12.33 -2.27 -2.37
C LEU A 130 -12.81 -1.91 -3.78
N TYR A 131 -12.88 -2.91 -4.67
CA TYR A 131 -13.34 -2.70 -6.03
C TYR A 131 -14.84 -2.43 -6.10
N ASP A 132 -15.66 -3.17 -5.35
CA ASP A 132 -17.10 -2.92 -5.21
C ASP A 132 -17.38 -1.53 -4.67
N HIS A 133 -16.68 -1.12 -3.60
CA HIS A 133 -16.76 0.24 -3.07
C HIS A 133 -16.43 1.30 -4.13
N TYR A 134 -15.39 1.05 -4.94
CA TYR A 134 -15.06 1.93 -6.05
C TYR A 134 -16.22 2.02 -7.06
N ARG A 135 -16.80 0.89 -7.48
CA ARG A 135 -17.89 0.85 -8.45
C ARG A 135 -19.16 1.53 -7.94
N GLU A 136 -19.58 1.21 -6.73
CA GLU A 136 -20.76 1.78 -6.09
C GLU A 136 -20.65 3.29 -5.94
N LYS A 137 -19.51 3.76 -5.41
CA LYS A 137 -19.31 5.17 -5.09
C LYS A 137 -19.03 6.04 -6.32
N TYR A 138 -18.34 5.50 -7.33
CA TYR A 138 -17.79 6.32 -8.42
C TYR A 138 -18.24 5.93 -9.83
N CYS A 139 -18.86 4.76 -10.04
CA CYS A 139 -19.33 4.33 -11.35
C CYS A 139 -20.86 4.27 -11.48
N MET A 140 -21.60 4.04 -10.38
CA MET A 140 -23.05 3.74 -10.42
C MET A 140 -23.99 4.96 -10.27
N HIS A 141 -23.51 6.20 -10.34
CA HIS A 141 -24.35 7.41 -10.16
C HIS A 141 -25.15 7.78 -11.43
N ASN A 142 -26.27 7.09 -11.66
CA ASN A 142 -27.15 7.34 -12.81
C ASN A 142 -28.43 8.15 -12.53
N ASN A 143 -28.70 8.69 -11.33
CA ASN A 143 -30.03 9.26 -11.04
C ASN A 143 -30.10 10.52 -10.13
N SER A 144 -29.06 11.35 -10.07
CA SER A 144 -29.16 12.65 -9.39
C SER A 144 -28.70 13.77 -10.31
N SER A 145 -29.60 14.72 -10.55
CA SER A 145 -29.49 15.93 -11.37
C SER A 145 -28.40 16.93 -10.95
N SER A 146 -27.39 16.48 -10.21
CA SER A 146 -26.13 17.18 -9.97
C SER A 146 -25.06 16.67 -10.94
N ALA A 147 -25.14 17.15 -12.18
CA ALA A 147 -24.14 16.94 -13.21
C ALA A 147 -22.79 17.56 -12.80
N SER A 148 -21.85 16.75 -12.28
CA SER A 148 -20.42 17.12 -12.26
C SER A 148 -19.42 16.00 -11.99
N ASN A 149 -19.82 14.83 -11.46
CA ASN A 149 -18.89 13.74 -11.23
C ASN A 149 -19.01 12.72 -12.37
N GLY A 150 -18.35 12.99 -13.50
CA GLY A 150 -18.20 11.99 -14.56
C GLY A 150 -17.55 10.72 -13.99
N GLU A 151 -17.90 9.57 -14.57
CA GLU A 151 -17.32 8.27 -14.21
C GLU A 151 -15.78 8.41 -14.12
N MET A 152 -15.19 7.82 -13.07
CA MET A 152 -13.76 7.96 -12.77
C MET A 152 -12.99 6.73 -13.26
N PRO A 153 -11.82 6.88 -13.91
CA PRO A 153 -10.97 5.73 -14.26
C PRO A 153 -10.28 5.13 -13.03
N VAL A 154 -9.87 3.86 -13.13
CA VAL A 154 -9.10 3.16 -12.08
C VAL A 154 -7.87 2.46 -12.64
N VAL A 155 -6.75 2.62 -11.93
CA VAL A 155 -5.51 1.88 -12.13
C VAL A 155 -5.39 0.83 -11.03
N ILE A 156 -5.32 -0.44 -11.41
CA ILE A 156 -5.20 -1.59 -10.50
C ILE A 156 -3.77 -2.12 -10.57
N ASN A 157 -3.00 -1.95 -9.49
CA ASN A 157 -1.64 -2.45 -9.37
C ASN A 157 -1.63 -3.82 -8.68
N THR A 158 -0.93 -4.80 -9.27
CA THR A 158 -0.89 -6.19 -8.79
C THR A 158 0.49 -6.60 -8.27
N PRO A 159 0.57 -7.59 -7.35
CA PRO A 159 1.86 -8.11 -6.90
C PRO A 159 2.56 -8.90 -8.01
N GLY A 160 3.88 -9.01 -7.93
CA GLY A 160 4.70 -9.66 -8.98
C GLY A 160 4.68 -11.20 -9.02
N TRP A 161 3.58 -11.84 -8.66
CA TRP A 161 3.51 -13.29 -8.52
C TRP A 161 2.89 -13.91 -9.77
N VAL A 162 3.67 -14.75 -10.45
CA VAL A 162 3.34 -15.28 -11.79
C VAL A 162 3.16 -16.80 -11.81
N LYS A 163 3.24 -17.47 -10.66
CA LYS A 163 3.16 -18.94 -10.53
C LYS A 163 2.45 -19.36 -9.25
N GLY A 164 1.90 -20.58 -9.26
CA GLY A 164 1.22 -21.21 -8.13
C GLY A 164 0.04 -20.37 -7.63
N ILE A 165 -0.20 -20.37 -6.32
CA ILE A 165 -1.33 -19.63 -5.71
C ILE A 165 -1.38 -18.14 -6.10
N GLY A 166 -0.23 -17.49 -6.30
CA GLY A 166 -0.23 -16.07 -6.69
C GLY A 166 -0.72 -15.83 -8.12
N TYR A 167 -0.55 -16.82 -9.00
CA TYR A 167 -1.13 -16.79 -10.35
C TYR A 167 -2.64 -16.99 -10.30
N GLU A 168 -3.12 -17.97 -9.52
CA GLU A 168 -4.56 -18.22 -9.33
C GLU A 168 -5.26 -16.96 -8.77
N LEU A 169 -4.67 -16.32 -7.75
CA LEU A 169 -5.16 -15.06 -7.21
C LEU A 169 -5.24 -13.94 -8.26
N LEU A 170 -4.25 -13.84 -9.16
CA LEU A 170 -4.28 -12.85 -10.24
C LEU A 170 -5.41 -13.12 -11.23
N VAL A 171 -5.64 -14.39 -11.59
CA VAL A 171 -6.76 -14.80 -12.45
C VAL A 171 -8.09 -14.44 -11.81
N ASP A 172 -8.26 -14.70 -10.51
CA ASP A 172 -9.49 -14.34 -9.78
C ASP A 172 -9.72 -12.82 -9.78
N ILE A 173 -8.66 -12.01 -9.58
CA ILE A 173 -8.75 -10.54 -9.66
C ILE A 173 -9.13 -10.10 -11.08
N LEU A 174 -8.53 -10.69 -12.12
CA LEU A 174 -8.82 -10.37 -13.52
C LEU A 174 -10.29 -10.68 -13.86
N LYS A 175 -10.77 -11.89 -13.52
CA LYS A 175 -12.17 -12.30 -13.74
C LYS A 175 -13.14 -11.38 -12.99
N TYR A 176 -12.89 -11.14 -11.71
CA TYR A 176 -13.78 -10.33 -10.87
C TYR A 176 -13.82 -8.86 -11.28
N THR A 177 -12.66 -8.27 -11.59
CA THR A 177 -12.60 -6.85 -11.95
C THR A 177 -13.03 -6.57 -13.39
N SER A 178 -12.96 -7.59 -14.27
CA SER A 178 -13.32 -7.48 -15.70
C SER A 178 -12.75 -6.21 -16.34
N PRO A 179 -11.42 -6.01 -16.29
CA PRO A 179 -10.81 -4.76 -16.70
C PRO A 179 -10.96 -4.53 -18.21
N SER A 180 -11.21 -3.28 -18.59
CA SER A 180 -11.22 -2.84 -19.99
C SER A 180 -9.85 -2.96 -20.65
N HIS A 181 -8.78 -2.80 -19.87
CA HIS A 181 -7.40 -2.85 -20.35
C HIS A 181 -6.55 -3.68 -19.38
N VAL A 182 -5.76 -4.59 -19.91
CA VAL A 182 -4.75 -5.33 -19.15
C VAL A 182 -3.39 -5.01 -19.74
N VAL A 183 -2.50 -4.50 -18.89
CA VAL A 183 -1.11 -4.24 -19.27
C VAL A 183 -0.23 -5.35 -18.69
N LYS A 184 0.30 -6.19 -19.58
CA LYS A 184 1.21 -7.28 -19.23
C LYS A 184 2.65 -6.82 -19.49
N ILE A 185 3.41 -6.59 -18.42
CA ILE A 185 4.82 -6.21 -18.52
C ILE A 185 5.69 -7.47 -18.53
N CYS A 186 6.33 -7.74 -19.66
CA CYS A 186 7.19 -8.90 -19.90
C CYS A 186 8.67 -8.59 -19.61
N ILE A 187 9.43 -9.63 -19.25
CA ILE A 187 10.88 -9.58 -19.12
C ILE A 187 11.55 -10.58 -20.06
N SER A 188 12.84 -10.40 -20.35
CA SER A 188 13.59 -11.30 -21.25
C SER A 188 13.66 -12.75 -20.75
N ALA A 189 13.52 -12.99 -19.45
CA ALA A 189 13.45 -14.33 -18.87
C ALA A 189 12.05 -14.96 -19.04
N GLN A 190 11.78 -15.53 -20.21
CA GLN A 190 10.46 -16.04 -20.60
C GLN A 190 9.80 -17.00 -19.59
N SER A 191 10.58 -17.86 -18.94
CA SER A 191 10.08 -18.80 -17.93
C SER A 191 9.53 -18.14 -16.65
N LYS A 192 9.70 -16.82 -16.52
CA LYS A 192 9.19 -15.99 -15.42
C LYS A 192 8.08 -15.03 -15.86
N ASN A 193 7.66 -15.06 -17.12
CA ASN A 193 6.50 -14.28 -17.58
C ASN A 193 5.20 -15.01 -17.27
N LEU A 194 4.10 -14.26 -17.33
CA LEU A 194 2.75 -14.82 -17.39
C LEU A 194 2.53 -15.48 -18.77
N PRO A 195 1.55 -16.39 -18.91
CA PRO A 195 1.24 -16.99 -20.20
C PRO A 195 0.89 -15.95 -21.28
N GLU A 196 1.00 -16.34 -22.54
CA GLU A 196 0.60 -15.53 -23.70
C GLU A 196 -0.92 -15.35 -23.76
N GLY A 197 -1.37 -14.24 -24.37
CA GLY A 197 -2.79 -13.93 -24.51
C GLY A 197 -3.54 -13.68 -23.20
N GLU A 198 -4.87 -13.76 -23.29
CA GLU A 198 -5.81 -13.55 -22.20
C GLU A 198 -5.94 -14.81 -21.32
N PHE A 199 -4.85 -15.17 -20.64
CA PHE A 199 -4.70 -16.40 -19.84
C PHE A 199 -5.73 -16.61 -18.71
N TRP A 200 -6.57 -15.62 -18.43
CA TRP A 200 -7.61 -15.65 -17.41
C TRP A 200 -9.00 -15.95 -17.98
N LEU A 201 -9.16 -16.02 -19.30
CA LEU A 201 -10.44 -16.36 -19.94
C LEU A 201 -10.61 -17.88 -20.05
N ASP A 202 -11.85 -18.33 -19.97
CA ASP A 202 -12.19 -19.73 -20.21
C ASP A 202 -12.28 -20.00 -21.73
N GLU A 203 -12.08 -21.26 -22.16
CA GLU A 203 -12.10 -21.60 -23.58
C GLU A 203 -13.43 -21.21 -24.24
N GLY A 204 -13.37 -20.37 -25.28
CA GLY A 204 -14.54 -19.92 -26.05
C GLY A 204 -15.14 -18.59 -25.62
N GLU A 205 -14.62 -17.93 -24.58
CA GLU A 205 -15.00 -16.56 -24.24
C GLU A 205 -14.41 -15.54 -25.23
N ALA A 206 -15.22 -14.58 -25.67
CA ALA A 206 -14.76 -13.49 -26.53
C ALA A 206 -14.00 -12.43 -25.71
N PRO A 207 -12.80 -11.99 -26.14
CA PRO A 207 -12.05 -10.98 -25.41
C PRO A 207 -12.75 -9.62 -25.54
N LEU A 208 -13.30 -9.12 -24.42
CA LEU A 208 -13.79 -7.75 -24.29
C LEU A 208 -12.71 -6.80 -23.72
N THR A 209 -11.57 -7.37 -23.32
CA THR A 209 -10.43 -6.66 -22.73
C THR A 209 -9.41 -6.33 -23.80
N ASN A 210 -8.89 -5.11 -23.79
CA ASN A 210 -7.74 -4.74 -24.59
C ASN A 210 -6.45 -5.16 -23.88
N LEU A 211 -5.82 -6.23 -24.34
CA LEU A 211 -4.53 -6.71 -23.84
C LEU A 211 -3.38 -5.93 -24.50
N ILE A 212 -2.57 -5.27 -23.68
CA ILE A 212 -1.37 -4.53 -24.10
C ILE A 212 -0.16 -5.23 -23.50
N GLU A 213 0.69 -5.80 -24.34
CA GLU A 213 1.95 -6.40 -23.93
C GLU A 213 3.10 -5.42 -24.15
N ILE A 214 3.86 -5.12 -23.09
CA ILE A 214 5.02 -4.22 -23.14
C ILE A 214 6.21 -4.86 -22.45
N ASN A 215 7.42 -4.38 -22.75
CA ASN A 215 8.64 -4.88 -22.13
C ASN A 215 9.03 -4.06 -20.90
N SER A 216 9.81 -4.67 -19.99
CA SER A 216 10.41 -3.94 -18.87
C SER A 216 11.28 -2.77 -19.35
N ALA A 217 11.08 -1.59 -18.74
CA ALA A 217 11.71 -0.33 -19.17
C ALA A 217 13.24 -0.33 -19.20
N ARG A 218 13.88 -1.03 -18.25
CA ARG A 218 15.35 -1.12 -18.22
C ARG A 218 15.80 -2.36 -18.99
N GLN A 219 16.57 -2.13 -20.05
CA GLN A 219 17.21 -3.17 -20.84
C GLN A 219 18.72 -2.90 -20.93
N ASP A 220 19.52 -3.96 -21.02
CA ASP A 220 20.95 -3.86 -21.31
C ASP A 220 21.19 -3.62 -22.80
N SER A 221 22.46 -3.46 -23.19
CA SER A 221 22.86 -3.28 -24.59
C SER A 221 22.50 -4.46 -25.51
N LEU A 222 22.07 -5.60 -24.93
CA LEU A 222 21.60 -6.80 -25.62
C LEU A 222 20.08 -6.96 -25.51
N GLN A 223 19.36 -5.89 -25.16
CA GLN A 223 17.90 -5.86 -24.97
C GLN A 223 17.39 -6.81 -23.87
N ARG A 224 18.25 -7.26 -22.96
CA ARG A 224 17.84 -8.11 -21.82
C ARG A 224 17.35 -7.22 -20.70
N SER A 225 16.23 -7.59 -20.07
CA SER A 225 15.67 -6.81 -18.98
C SER A 225 16.62 -6.74 -17.78
N ILE A 226 16.96 -5.53 -17.35
CA ILE A 226 17.69 -5.26 -16.11
C ILE A 226 16.65 -5.02 -15.01
N LEU A 227 16.44 -6.04 -14.18
CA LEU A 227 15.58 -5.90 -13.01
C LEU A 227 16.25 -4.98 -12.00
N VAL A 228 15.52 -3.96 -11.54
CA VAL A 228 16.04 -3.12 -10.44
C VAL A 228 16.13 -4.00 -9.19
N GLY A 229 17.36 -4.21 -8.71
CA GLY A 229 17.61 -4.77 -7.39
C GLY A 229 17.15 -3.77 -6.34
N LYS A 230 15.84 -3.69 -6.10
CA LYS A 230 15.32 -2.94 -4.95
C LYS A 230 15.37 -3.85 -3.74
N ASP A 231 16.06 -3.41 -2.70
CA ASP A 231 15.92 -3.98 -1.37
C ASP A 231 14.49 -3.75 -0.89
N ALA A 232 13.60 -4.68 -1.22
CA ALA A 232 12.20 -4.64 -0.79
C ALA A 232 12.08 -4.42 0.74
N PRO A 233 12.92 -5.02 1.61
CA PRO A 233 12.95 -4.68 3.03
C PRO A 233 13.23 -3.20 3.29
N PHE A 234 14.23 -2.62 2.62
CA PHE A 234 14.59 -1.22 2.79
C PHE A 234 13.44 -0.27 2.42
N PHE A 235 12.77 -0.49 1.28
CA PHE A 235 11.62 0.36 0.90
C PHE A 235 10.42 0.20 1.83
N ARG A 236 10.20 -0.98 2.41
CA ARG A 236 9.17 -1.19 3.44
C ARG A 236 9.49 -0.37 4.69
N ASP A 237 10.72 -0.45 5.17
CA ASP A 237 11.18 0.30 6.34
C ASP A 237 11.05 1.80 6.10
N LEU A 238 11.48 2.29 4.93
CA LEU A 238 11.33 3.69 4.55
C LEU A 238 9.87 4.16 4.58
N ARG A 239 8.92 3.35 4.10
CA ARG A 239 7.49 3.70 4.13
C ARG A 239 6.94 3.74 5.55
N ILE A 240 7.34 2.82 6.42
CA ILE A 240 6.94 2.84 7.84
C ILE A 240 7.54 4.06 8.54
N ILE A 241 8.82 4.36 8.30
CA ILE A 241 9.51 5.54 8.84
C ILE A 241 8.80 6.82 8.37
N ALA A 242 8.51 6.94 7.08
CA ALA A 242 7.81 8.09 6.51
C ALA A 242 6.39 8.23 7.06
N TYR A 243 5.72 7.12 7.39
CA TYR A 243 4.41 7.13 8.01
C TYR A 243 4.47 7.70 9.42
N PHE A 244 5.33 7.17 10.29
CA PHE A 244 5.45 7.66 11.67
C PHE A 244 6.14 9.02 11.78
N ARG A 245 6.85 9.49 10.73
CA ARG A 245 7.32 10.88 10.65
C ARG A 245 6.17 11.89 10.66
N GLN A 246 4.97 11.49 10.23
CA GLN A 246 3.76 12.34 10.23
C GLN A 246 3.17 12.56 11.63
N CYS A 247 3.68 11.89 12.68
CA CYS A 247 3.34 12.24 14.06
C CYS A 247 3.83 13.64 14.46
N PHE A 248 4.70 14.24 13.65
CA PHE A 248 5.30 15.55 13.90
C PHE A 248 5.05 16.49 12.73
N PRO A 249 5.00 17.81 12.97
CA PRO A 249 4.90 18.81 11.91
C PRO A 249 5.94 18.62 10.80
N SER A 250 5.57 18.97 9.57
CA SER A 250 6.46 18.82 8.39
C SER A 250 7.71 19.70 8.47
N ASP A 251 7.63 20.83 9.17
CA ASP A 251 8.71 21.79 9.42
C ASP A 251 9.58 21.42 10.64
N ALA A 252 9.25 20.35 11.38
CA ALA A 252 10.10 19.87 12.46
C ALA A 252 11.47 19.41 11.93
N ASN A 253 12.54 19.84 12.62
CA ASN A 253 13.93 19.55 12.25
C ASN A 253 14.32 18.09 12.58
N ILE A 254 13.71 17.14 11.88
CA ILE A 254 13.96 15.69 11.98
C ILE A 254 14.44 15.25 10.61
N THR A 255 15.76 15.15 10.47
CA THR A 255 16.44 14.87 9.19
C THR A 255 16.95 13.44 9.12
N THR A 256 17.14 12.79 10.27
CA THR A 256 17.65 11.42 10.35
C THR A 256 16.67 10.46 11.00
N THR A 257 16.74 9.17 10.64
CA THR A 257 15.94 8.12 11.29
C THR A 257 16.24 8.01 12.79
N LYS A 258 17.48 8.31 13.21
CA LYS A 258 17.89 8.31 14.63
C LYS A 258 17.22 9.45 15.41
N GLU A 259 17.10 10.64 14.81
CA GLU A 259 16.33 11.75 15.39
C GLU A 259 14.86 11.39 15.49
N LEU A 260 14.27 10.80 14.45
CA LEU A 260 12.89 10.36 14.49
C LEU A 260 12.66 9.35 15.62
N ALA A 261 13.52 8.34 15.75
CA ALA A 261 13.45 7.32 16.80
C ALA A 261 13.45 7.95 18.21
N ARG A 262 14.38 8.89 18.48
CA ARG A 262 14.42 9.63 19.75
C ARG A 262 13.16 10.45 19.97
N THR A 263 12.68 11.12 18.93
CA THR A 263 11.50 11.99 19.02
C THR A 263 10.23 11.17 19.29
N LEU A 264 10.05 10.03 18.60
CA LEU A 264 8.98 9.06 18.89
C LEU A 264 9.07 8.53 20.33
N ALA A 265 10.28 8.18 20.79
CA ALA A 265 10.49 7.75 22.17
C ALA A 265 10.21 8.85 23.21
N ALA A 266 10.34 10.13 22.86
CA ALA A 266 9.97 11.24 23.75
C ALA A 266 8.51 11.68 23.60
N HIS A 267 7.83 11.27 22.53
CA HIS A 267 6.50 11.76 22.18
C HIS A 267 5.43 11.26 23.17
N PRO A 268 4.57 12.15 23.71
CA PRO A 268 3.47 11.75 24.58
C PRO A 268 2.53 10.77 23.86
N PRO A 269 2.30 9.55 24.38
CA PRO A 269 1.37 8.62 23.77
C PRO A 269 -0.08 8.95 24.13
N TYR A 270 -1.02 8.54 23.27
CA TYR A 270 -2.42 8.42 23.65
C TYR A 270 -2.58 7.33 24.70
N GLN A 271 -3.37 7.61 25.74
CA GLN A 271 -3.75 6.64 26.75
C GLN A 271 -5.15 6.10 26.41
N ILE A 272 -5.25 4.79 26.20
CA ILE A 272 -6.47 4.12 25.74
C ILE A 272 -6.89 3.11 26.81
N SER A 273 -8.17 3.10 27.19
CA SER A 273 -8.68 2.08 28.11
C SER A 273 -8.78 0.73 27.39
N ILE A 274 -8.21 -0.32 27.98
CA ILE A 274 -8.22 -1.66 27.37
C ILE A 274 -9.66 -2.16 27.14
N SER A 275 -10.60 -1.82 28.02
CA SER A 275 -12.01 -2.22 27.87
C SER A 275 -12.74 -1.53 26.71
N SER A 276 -12.17 -0.45 26.16
CA SER A 276 -12.75 0.28 25.02
C SER A 276 -12.33 -0.27 23.66
N ILE A 277 -11.39 -1.23 23.62
CA ILE A 277 -10.83 -1.77 22.38
C ILE A 277 -10.90 -3.29 22.36
N THR A 278 -11.23 -3.82 21.18
CA THR A 278 -11.06 -5.24 20.87
C THR A 278 -9.68 -5.45 20.24
N ILE A 279 -9.03 -6.58 20.51
CA ILE A 279 -7.76 -6.95 19.88
C ILE A 279 -8.01 -8.19 19.03
N LYS A 280 -7.67 -8.12 17.74
CA LYS A 280 -7.75 -9.22 16.79
C LYS A 280 -6.36 -9.53 16.23
N HIS A 281 -5.86 -10.72 16.52
CA HIS A 281 -4.63 -11.25 15.92
C HIS A 281 -4.93 -11.75 14.51
N LEU A 282 -4.25 -11.18 13.52
CA LEU A 282 -4.40 -11.56 12.13
C LEU A 282 -3.55 -12.80 11.84
N HIS A 283 -4.21 -13.80 11.26
CA HIS A 283 -3.60 -15.02 10.73
C HIS A 283 -2.85 -15.93 11.72
N CYS A 284 -3.00 -15.68 13.01
CA CYS A 284 -2.50 -16.57 14.06
C CYS A 284 -3.48 -16.60 15.22
N GLN A 285 -3.34 -17.64 16.05
CA GLN A 285 -4.06 -17.74 17.30
C GLN A 285 -3.08 -17.42 18.43
N VAL A 286 -3.47 -16.50 19.31
CA VAL A 286 -2.70 -16.14 20.49
C VAL A 286 -3.50 -16.55 21.73
N PRO A 287 -2.92 -17.32 22.66
CA PRO A 287 -3.60 -17.64 23.91
C PRO A 287 -4.03 -16.38 24.66
N LYS A 288 -5.20 -16.40 25.30
CA LYS A 288 -5.74 -15.23 26.01
C LYS A 288 -4.77 -14.64 27.06
N SER A 289 -3.93 -15.48 27.68
CA SER A 289 -2.90 -15.05 28.64
C SER A 289 -1.77 -14.25 27.99
N GLU A 290 -1.52 -14.45 26.69
CA GLU A 290 -0.39 -13.88 25.96
C GLU A 290 -0.76 -12.66 25.12
N VAL A 291 -2.03 -12.27 25.08
CA VAL A 291 -2.53 -11.17 24.24
C VAL A 291 -1.73 -9.89 24.46
N PHE A 292 -1.58 -9.44 25.70
CA PHE A 292 -0.85 -8.19 25.98
C PHE A 292 0.65 -8.32 25.79
N TYR A 293 1.25 -9.49 26.09
CA TYR A 293 2.66 -9.73 25.81
C TYR A 293 2.96 -9.67 24.31
N SER A 294 2.09 -10.28 23.50
CA SER A 294 2.22 -10.28 22.05
C SER A 294 2.07 -8.87 21.47
N LEU A 295 1.19 -8.03 22.05
CA LEU A 295 0.86 -6.71 21.53
C LEU A 295 1.91 -5.66 21.86
N ASN A 296 2.62 -5.83 22.98
CA ASN A 296 3.61 -4.85 23.42
C ASN A 296 4.69 -4.64 22.34
N ALA A 297 4.95 -3.36 22.01
CA ALA A 297 5.93 -2.96 21.01
C ALA A 297 5.72 -3.50 19.59
N THR A 298 4.46 -3.55 19.19
CA THR A 298 4.09 -3.93 17.83
C THR A 298 3.47 -2.76 17.09
N ILE A 299 3.46 -2.88 15.77
CA ILE A 299 2.63 -2.07 14.90
C ILE A 299 1.28 -2.77 14.77
N VAL A 300 0.21 -2.01 14.97
CA VAL A 300 -1.17 -2.48 14.84
C VAL A 300 -1.92 -1.63 13.82
N GLY A 301 -2.85 -2.25 13.10
CA GLY A 301 -3.88 -1.54 12.36
C GLY A 301 -4.92 -0.99 13.31
N LEU A 302 -5.31 0.27 13.12
CA LEU A 302 -6.34 0.96 13.87
C LEU A 302 -7.62 0.89 13.06
N ALA A 303 -8.63 0.18 13.57
CA ALA A 303 -9.81 -0.13 12.80
C ALA A 303 -11.12 0.16 13.55
N VAL A 304 -12.18 0.33 12.75
CA VAL A 304 -13.55 0.45 13.22
C VAL A 304 -14.28 -0.83 12.83
N SER A 305 -14.70 -1.58 13.84
CA SER A 305 -15.58 -2.73 13.70
C SER A 305 -17.03 -2.28 13.77
N SER A 306 -17.86 -2.72 12.82
CA SER A 306 -19.31 -2.61 12.86
C SER A 306 -19.93 -4.00 12.82
N VAL A 307 -21.16 -4.15 13.31
CA VAL A 307 -21.86 -5.44 13.36
C VAL A 307 -22.00 -6.06 11.96
N ASP A 308 -22.12 -5.22 10.93
CA ASP A 308 -22.25 -5.64 9.53
C ASP A 308 -20.90 -5.94 8.85
N SER A 309 -19.77 -5.67 9.52
CA SER A 309 -18.42 -5.74 8.92
C SER A 309 -17.37 -6.44 9.81
N GLU A 310 -17.78 -7.33 10.72
CA GLU A 310 -16.85 -8.00 11.67
C GLU A 310 -15.67 -8.71 10.97
N ASP A 311 -15.90 -9.24 9.77
CA ASP A 311 -14.89 -9.94 8.99
C ASP A 311 -14.00 -9.00 8.16
N MET A 312 -14.45 -7.78 7.87
CA MET A 312 -13.73 -6.80 7.05
C MET A 312 -13.73 -5.41 7.71
N PRO A 313 -13.02 -5.26 8.83
CA PRO A 313 -13.02 -4.01 9.58
C PRO A 313 -12.30 -2.90 8.79
N HIS A 314 -12.90 -1.70 8.78
CA HIS A 314 -12.33 -0.54 8.10
C HIS A 314 -11.11 -0.02 8.86
N CYS A 315 -9.94 -0.04 8.24
CA CYS A 315 -8.72 0.47 8.86
C CYS A 315 -8.54 1.95 8.53
N VAL A 316 -8.18 2.76 9.53
CA VAL A 316 -7.92 4.20 9.38
C VAL A 316 -6.43 4.56 9.44
N GLY A 317 -5.58 3.60 9.79
CA GLY A 317 -4.13 3.78 9.81
C GLY A 317 -3.41 2.78 10.71
N LEU A 318 -2.16 3.06 11.02
CA LEU A 318 -1.32 2.29 11.95
C LEU A 318 -1.03 3.05 13.25
N GLY A 319 -0.79 2.30 14.31
CA GLY A 319 -0.23 2.80 15.57
C GLY A 319 0.90 1.91 16.09
N ILE A 320 1.82 2.50 16.85
CA ILE A 320 2.81 1.77 17.66
C ILE A 320 2.23 1.63 19.07
N VAL A 321 2.10 0.38 19.52
CA VAL A 321 1.79 0.08 20.92
C VAL A 321 3.08 0.26 21.73
N ARG A 322 3.16 1.36 22.44
CA ARG A 322 4.37 1.77 23.18
C ARG A 322 4.54 1.00 24.49
N GLY A 323 3.43 0.66 25.13
CA GLY A 323 3.42 -0.01 26.42
C GLY A 323 2.00 -0.34 26.85
N ILE A 324 1.88 -1.32 27.74
CA ILE A 324 0.60 -1.76 28.30
C ILE A 324 0.76 -1.83 29.81
N ASP A 325 -0.13 -1.16 30.53
CA ASP A 325 -0.22 -1.21 31.98
C ASP A 325 -1.45 -2.04 32.36
N THR A 326 -1.22 -3.32 32.65
CA THR A 326 -2.27 -4.26 33.03
C THR A 326 -2.83 -3.98 34.42
N SER A 327 -2.10 -3.28 35.30
CA SER A 327 -2.62 -2.90 36.61
C SER A 327 -3.66 -1.78 36.50
N ARG A 328 -3.40 -0.80 35.64
CA ARG A 328 -4.29 0.33 35.37
C ARG A 328 -5.30 0.06 34.25
N GLN A 329 -5.20 -1.09 33.58
CA GLN A 329 -6.03 -1.47 32.42
C GLN A 329 -5.97 -0.44 31.27
N VAL A 330 -4.76 0.05 30.97
CA VAL A 330 -4.54 1.04 29.91
C VAL A 330 -3.42 0.64 28.96
N LEU A 331 -3.57 1.05 27.70
CA LEU A 331 -2.59 0.90 26.63
C LEU A 331 -2.10 2.28 26.19
N TYR A 332 -0.81 2.39 25.88
CA TYR A 332 -0.19 3.62 25.38
C TYR A 332 0.14 3.48 23.90
N MET A 333 -0.31 4.43 23.08
CA MET A 333 -0.17 4.36 21.63
C MET A 333 0.39 5.64 21.01
N ILE A 334 1.25 5.48 19.99
CA ILE A 334 1.70 6.57 19.13
C ILE A 334 1.15 6.35 17.72
N THR A 335 0.52 7.35 17.13
CA THR A 335 -0.02 7.28 15.77
C THR A 335 -0.11 8.67 15.14
N PRO A 336 0.11 8.78 13.81
CA PRO A 336 -0.18 10.00 13.07
C PRO A 336 -1.68 10.13 12.68
N VAL A 337 -2.52 9.15 13.02
CA VAL A 337 -3.96 9.19 12.72
C VAL A 337 -4.60 10.39 13.46
N PRO A 338 -5.37 11.25 12.75
CA PRO A 338 -6.04 12.39 13.36
C PRO A 338 -7.00 11.99 14.48
N ARG A 339 -7.13 12.85 15.48
CA ARG A 339 -7.95 12.59 16.67
C ARG A 339 -9.39 12.21 16.33
N ASP A 340 -10.03 12.93 15.41
CA ASP A 340 -11.44 12.68 15.03
C ASP A 340 -11.66 11.26 14.47
N SER A 341 -10.66 10.73 13.74
CA SER A 341 -10.70 9.34 13.27
C SER A 341 -10.36 8.34 14.37
N LEU A 342 -9.44 8.70 15.26
CA LEU A 342 -9.01 7.86 16.37
C LEU A 342 -10.14 7.65 17.41
N GLU A 343 -11.00 8.63 17.62
CA GLU A 343 -12.16 8.54 18.53
C GLU A 343 -13.18 7.46 18.09
N MET A 344 -13.17 7.09 16.81
CA MET A 344 -14.02 6.03 16.26
C MET A 344 -13.40 4.63 16.36
N VAL A 345 -12.09 4.53 16.64
CA VAL A 345 -11.37 3.25 16.66
C VAL A 345 -11.77 2.43 17.87
N ASN A 346 -12.28 1.23 17.62
CA ASN A 346 -12.69 0.26 18.65
C ASN A 346 -12.01 -1.11 18.47
N LEU A 347 -11.14 -1.26 17.46
CA LEU A 347 -10.47 -2.52 17.12
C LEU A 347 -9.00 -2.29 16.78
N LEU A 348 -8.12 -3.09 17.40
CA LEU A 348 -6.70 -3.20 17.06
C LEU A 348 -6.45 -4.49 16.30
N LEU A 349 -5.85 -4.36 15.12
CA LEU A 349 -5.49 -5.47 14.24
C LEU A 349 -3.98 -5.73 14.35
N GLN A 350 -3.59 -6.83 15.01
CA GLN A 350 -2.18 -7.19 15.14
C GLN A 350 -1.78 -8.18 14.05
N GLY A 351 -0.89 -7.78 13.16
CA GLY A 351 -0.27 -8.65 12.15
C GLY A 351 1.22 -8.90 12.40
N PHE A 352 1.95 -9.17 11.31
CA PHE A 352 3.38 -9.43 11.25
C PHE A 352 4.20 -8.23 10.74
N ILE A 353 3.59 -7.04 10.61
CA ILE A 353 4.34 -5.82 10.28
C ILE A 353 5.17 -5.42 11.50
N GLN A 354 6.48 -5.35 11.33
CA GLN A 354 7.42 -5.07 12.40
C GLN A 354 7.85 -3.61 12.39
N ILE A 355 8.23 -3.11 13.57
CA ILE A 355 8.88 -1.82 13.71
C ILE A 355 10.27 -1.90 13.08
N PRO A 356 10.62 -1.01 12.13
CA PRO A 356 11.96 -0.97 11.54
C PRO A 356 13.04 -0.90 12.62
N THR A 357 14.06 -1.74 12.50
CA THR A 357 15.18 -1.81 13.46
C THR A 357 15.80 -0.44 13.78
N PRO A 358 15.99 0.48 12.82
CA PRO A 358 16.53 1.81 13.11
C PRO A 358 15.66 2.65 14.08
N LEU A 359 14.36 2.39 14.18
CA LEU A 359 13.48 3.07 15.14
C LEU A 359 13.60 2.50 16.56
N LEU A 360 14.09 1.27 16.71
CA LEU A 360 14.29 0.61 18.01
C LEU A 360 15.63 0.97 18.67
N GLN A 361 16.60 1.49 17.91
CA GLN A 361 17.98 1.73 18.37
C GLN A 361 18.18 3.08 19.09
N VAL A 362 17.37 3.36 20.11
CA VAL A 362 17.50 4.58 20.92
C VAL A 362 18.44 4.34 22.10
N GLN A 363 19.61 4.98 22.09
CA GLN A 363 20.56 4.93 23.22
C GLN A 363 19.90 5.45 24.51
N GLY A 364 19.97 4.67 25.60
CA GLY A 364 19.41 5.01 26.91
C GLY A 364 17.94 4.60 27.10
N CYS A 365 17.28 3.99 26.10
CA CYS A 365 15.97 3.37 26.25
C CYS A 365 16.12 1.85 26.28
N ILE A 366 15.37 1.18 27.15
CA ILE A 366 15.27 -0.28 27.12
C ILE A 366 14.26 -0.62 26.04
N SER A 367 14.75 -1.31 25.00
CA SER A 367 13.87 -1.82 23.96
C SER A 367 12.88 -2.82 24.60
N PRO A 368 11.58 -2.73 24.28
CA PRO A 368 11.01 -1.78 23.34
C PRO A 368 10.35 -0.59 24.05
N TYR A 369 10.86 0.61 23.76
CA TYR A 369 10.30 1.92 24.16
C TYR A 369 9.97 2.16 25.64
N MET A 370 10.59 1.40 26.55
CA MET A 370 10.67 1.78 27.95
C MET A 370 11.84 2.75 28.13
N SER A 371 11.56 4.05 28.07
CA SER A 371 12.38 4.99 28.85
C SER A 371 12.11 4.66 30.31
N ALA A 372 13.16 4.31 31.07
CA ALA A 372 13.05 4.03 32.49
C ALA A 372 12.45 5.22 33.30
N ASN A 373 12.32 6.40 32.69
CA ASN A 373 11.92 7.66 33.35
C ASN A 373 10.91 8.51 32.54
N ALA A 374 10.10 7.94 31.62
CA ALA A 374 9.20 8.73 30.75
C ALA A 374 7.80 9.03 31.32
N LEU A 375 7.47 8.60 32.53
CA LEU A 375 6.32 9.13 33.26
C LEU A 375 6.84 10.23 34.18
N PRO A 376 6.59 11.53 33.90
CA PRO A 376 6.81 12.54 34.92
C PRO A 376 5.88 12.21 36.08
N ALA A 377 6.48 11.94 37.24
CA ALA A 377 5.74 11.94 38.50
C ALA A 377 5.29 13.38 38.76
N CYS A 378 4.02 13.67 38.47
CA CYS A 378 3.26 14.78 39.05
C CYS A 378 1.80 14.33 39.15
#